data_AF-I0Z5Y3-F1
#
_entry.id   AF-I0Z5Y3-F1
#
_cell.length_a   1.000
_cell.length_b   1.000
_cell.length_c   1.000
_cell.angle_alpha   90.00
_cell.angle_beta   90.00
_cell.angle_gamma   90.00
#
_symmetry.space_group_name_H-M   'P 1'
#
loop_
_entity.id
_entity.type
_entity.pdbx_description
1 polymer ?
#
loop_
_entity_poly.entity_id
_entity_poly.type
_entity_poly.pdbx_seq_one_letter_code
_entity_poly.pdbx_strand_id
1 'polypeptide(L)'
;MGTSEGPLLEAEFVDSDQLGLSLWREPRQYDAVTCMFAIHYFFVTERALDTFLHNVAINLKDGGHFFGTFPSGKRVQDTIFKAKSWPQFKAPMLKLQALWKGQAAPFGCVGAAEGSYEYLVFNSTLIGVAAKHGLEPITDWRDPELDDCFDEADAQKPIKHFHPRFPSNSDPSLAQASALFAAFVFRKTGVQGSRKEAEGSEASDRKRKRDESQTASTPQPPASVKLDSAAQRDAVDWGKSEGSQALKEAAKAVSAYKRPKPREARTGAQEKG
;
A
#
# COMPACT_ATOMS: atom_id res chain seq x y z
N MET A 1 -34.41 6.57 34.18
CA MET A 1 -33.52 5.49 33.72
C MET A 1 -33.28 5.71 32.24
N GLY A 2 -32.14 6.28 31.86
CA GLY A 2 -31.78 6.45 30.46
C GLY A 2 -31.10 5.18 29.97
N THR A 3 -31.71 4.50 29.02
CA THR A 3 -31.06 3.43 28.27
C THR A 3 -30.01 4.08 27.38
N SER A 4 -28.73 3.96 27.73
CA SER A 4 -27.66 4.28 26.78
C SER A 4 -27.70 3.21 25.69
N GLU A 5 -28.38 3.50 24.58
CA GLU A 5 -28.22 2.72 23.37
C GLU A 5 -26.72 2.72 23.04
N GLY A 6 -26.13 1.53 22.93
CA GLY A 6 -24.75 1.38 22.54
C GLY A 6 -24.50 2.01 21.17
N PRO A 7 -23.24 2.25 20.80
CA PRO A 7 -22.94 2.83 19.49
C PRO A 7 -23.58 1.99 18.38
N LEU A 8 -24.43 2.63 17.57
CA LEU A 8 -25.02 2.02 16.39
C LEU A 8 -23.91 1.70 15.38
N LEU A 9 -23.79 0.43 14.98
CA LEU A 9 -22.95 0.04 13.86
C LEU A 9 -23.82 0.05 12.59
N GLU A 10 -23.49 0.94 11.67
CA GLU A 10 -24.06 0.97 10.32
C GLU A 10 -23.03 0.45 9.32
N ALA A 11 -23.46 -0.41 8.40
CA ALA A 11 -22.60 -1.00 7.38
C ALA A 11 -23.25 -0.88 6.00
N GLU A 12 -22.42 -0.58 5.00
CA GLU A 12 -22.78 -0.52 3.59
C GLU A 12 -21.79 -1.38 2.81
N PHE A 13 -22.30 -2.14 1.83
CA PHE A 13 -21.50 -3.04 1.02
C PHE A 13 -21.66 -2.64 -0.45
N VAL A 14 -20.52 -2.39 -1.10
CA VAL A 14 -20.46 -2.04 -2.52
C VAL A 14 -19.52 -3.02 -3.20
N ASP A 15 -20.03 -3.70 -4.22
CA ASP A 15 -19.21 -4.52 -5.12
C ASP A 15 -18.80 -3.67 -6.33
N SER A 16 -17.50 -3.62 -6.61
CA SER A 16 -16.95 -2.86 -7.74
C SER A 16 -15.58 -3.37 -8.16
N ASP A 17 -15.39 -3.52 -9.47
CA ASP A 17 -14.11 -3.78 -10.12
C ASP A 17 -13.37 -2.48 -10.52
N GLN A 18 -13.90 -1.31 -10.15
CA GLN A 18 -13.45 -0.01 -10.66
C GLN A 18 -12.41 0.72 -9.81
N LEU A 19 -12.14 0.27 -8.58
CA LEU A 19 -11.34 1.01 -7.58
C LEU A 19 -9.92 1.42 -8.02
N GLY A 20 -9.34 0.74 -9.02
CA GLY A 20 -8.06 1.09 -9.64
C GLY A 20 -8.15 1.39 -11.14
N LEU A 21 -9.35 1.49 -11.71
CA LEU A 21 -9.58 1.69 -13.14
C LEU A 21 -10.16 3.06 -13.46
N SER A 22 -11.00 3.58 -12.56
CA SER A 22 -11.64 4.88 -12.69
C SER A 22 -11.69 5.62 -11.36
N LEU A 23 -11.91 6.93 -11.43
CA LEU A 23 -12.06 7.76 -10.24
C LEU A 23 -13.37 7.42 -9.53
N TRP A 24 -13.29 7.26 -8.22
CA TRP A 24 -14.40 6.94 -7.34
C TRP A 24 -14.49 7.97 -6.23
N ARG A 25 -15.58 8.73 -6.20
CA ARG A 25 -15.83 9.74 -5.17
C ARG A 25 -17.11 9.42 -4.44
N GLU A 26 -16.98 9.31 -3.12
CA GLU A 26 -18.07 9.10 -2.19
C GLU A 26 -18.76 10.44 -1.85
N PRO A 27 -20.07 10.42 -1.51
CA PRO A 27 -20.77 11.63 -1.06
C PRO A 27 -20.20 12.21 0.24
N ARG A 28 -19.56 11.36 1.05
CA ARG A 28 -18.94 11.71 2.34
C ARG A 28 -17.47 11.32 2.36
N GLN A 29 -16.69 12.03 3.17
CA GLN A 29 -15.31 11.68 3.46
C GLN A 29 -15.18 10.89 4.76
N TYR A 30 -14.16 10.04 4.83
CA TYR A 30 -13.87 9.14 5.93
C TYR A 30 -12.70 9.65 6.78
N ASP A 31 -12.76 9.36 8.08
CA ASP A 31 -11.62 9.59 9.00
C ASP A 31 -10.52 8.54 8.79
N ALA A 32 -10.89 7.36 8.31
CA ALA A 32 -10.01 6.25 8.05
C ALA A 32 -10.44 5.47 6.80
N VAL A 33 -9.46 5.06 6.00
CA VAL A 33 -9.60 4.07 4.92
C VAL A 33 -8.60 2.95 5.20
N THR A 34 -9.02 1.70 5.02
CA THR A 34 -8.16 0.54 5.24
C THR A 34 -8.11 -0.36 4.01
N CYS A 35 -6.93 -0.91 3.72
CA CYS A 35 -6.71 -1.88 2.65
C CYS A 35 -5.86 -3.04 3.18
N MET A 36 -6.52 -4.02 3.81
CA MET A 36 -5.88 -5.18 4.42
C MET A 36 -5.69 -6.28 3.38
N PHE A 37 -4.45 -6.67 3.13
CA PHE A 37 -4.10 -7.77 2.22
C PHE A 37 -4.65 -7.64 0.79
N ALA A 38 -4.77 -6.41 0.26
CA ALA A 38 -5.31 -6.18 -1.08
C ALA A 38 -4.54 -5.16 -1.93
N ILE A 39 -3.74 -4.27 -1.33
CA ILE A 39 -3.09 -3.19 -2.09
C ILE A 39 -2.16 -3.69 -3.20
N HIS A 40 -1.58 -4.88 -3.02
CA HIS A 40 -0.70 -5.52 -3.99
C HIS A 40 -1.42 -5.84 -5.31
N TYR A 41 -2.75 -5.98 -5.35
CA TYR A 41 -3.46 -6.17 -6.62
C TYR A 41 -3.42 -4.93 -7.52
N PHE A 42 -3.28 -3.73 -6.95
CA PHE A 42 -3.17 -2.48 -7.71
C PHE A 42 -1.76 -2.24 -8.29
N PHE A 43 -0.76 -3.06 -7.93
CA PHE A 43 0.60 -2.97 -8.47
C PHE A 43 0.74 -3.57 -9.88
N VAL A 44 -0.36 -3.95 -10.52
CA VAL A 44 -0.41 -4.40 -11.92
C VAL A 44 0.16 -3.38 -12.89
N THR A 45 -0.16 -2.10 -12.70
CA THR A 45 0.36 -0.97 -13.47
C THR A 45 0.49 0.24 -12.57
N GLU A 46 1.33 1.21 -12.96
CA GLU A 46 1.42 2.48 -12.26
C GLU A 46 0.06 3.20 -12.21
N ARG A 47 -0.64 3.26 -13.35
CA ARG A 47 -1.95 3.90 -13.45
C ARG A 47 -2.96 3.30 -12.47
N ALA A 48 -2.94 1.99 -12.28
CA ALA A 48 -3.87 1.33 -11.37
C ALA A 48 -3.63 1.72 -9.91
N LEU A 49 -2.37 1.69 -9.46
CA LEU A 49 -2.00 2.13 -8.12
C LEU A 49 -2.26 3.63 -7.93
N ASP A 50 -1.93 4.45 -8.91
CA ASP A 50 -2.15 5.89 -8.88
C ASP A 50 -3.64 6.23 -8.75
N THR A 51 -4.48 5.62 -9.59
CA THR A 51 -5.94 5.81 -9.55
C THR A 51 -6.51 5.36 -8.20
N PHE A 52 -6.06 4.20 -7.69
CA PHE A 52 -6.50 3.70 -6.39
C PHE A 52 -6.11 4.64 -5.25
N LEU A 53 -4.87 5.10 -5.19
CA LEU A 53 -4.42 6.02 -4.14
C LEU A 53 -5.07 7.41 -4.26
N HIS A 54 -5.40 7.85 -5.47
CA HIS A 54 -6.21 9.05 -5.69
C HIS A 54 -7.61 8.87 -5.08
N ASN A 55 -8.27 7.74 -5.33
CA ASN A 55 -9.58 7.41 -4.77
C ASN A 55 -9.54 7.38 -3.23
N VAL A 56 -8.50 6.78 -2.64
CA VAL A 56 -8.28 6.84 -1.19
C VAL A 56 -8.18 8.30 -0.71
N ALA A 57 -7.33 9.10 -1.36
CA ALA A 57 -7.07 10.47 -0.94
C ALA A 57 -8.30 11.38 -1.05
N ILE A 58 -9.07 11.34 -2.14
CA ILE A 58 -10.25 12.23 -2.30
C ILE A 58 -11.36 11.91 -1.30
N ASN A 59 -11.46 10.65 -0.89
CA ASN A 59 -12.46 10.18 0.06
C ASN A 59 -11.99 10.24 1.51
N LEU A 60 -10.71 10.55 1.78
CA LEU A 60 -10.24 10.86 3.13
C LEU A 60 -10.47 12.32 3.50
N LYS A 61 -10.85 12.58 4.75
CA LYS A 61 -10.76 13.92 5.35
C LYS A 61 -9.29 14.34 5.47
N ASP A 62 -9.04 15.64 5.47
CA ASP A 62 -7.70 16.14 5.83
C ASP A 62 -7.35 15.70 7.25
N GLY A 63 -6.13 15.18 7.44
CA GLY A 63 -5.71 14.53 8.68
C GLY A 63 -6.23 13.09 8.86
N GLY A 64 -7.08 12.59 7.95
CA GLY A 64 -7.53 11.20 7.93
C GLY A 64 -6.42 10.22 7.60
N HIS A 65 -6.63 8.94 7.96
CA HIS A 65 -5.60 7.91 7.88
C HIS A 65 -5.91 6.88 6.81
N PHE A 66 -4.91 6.54 6.00
CA PHE A 66 -4.92 5.37 5.14
C PHE A 66 -3.93 4.34 5.66
N PHE A 67 -4.38 3.13 5.98
CA PHE A 67 -3.49 2.08 6.48
C PHE A 67 -3.82 0.73 5.87
N GLY A 68 -2.87 -0.19 5.94
CA GLY A 68 -3.06 -1.49 5.33
C GLY A 68 -1.89 -2.41 5.53
N THR A 69 -2.04 -3.62 5.00
CA THR A 69 -1.04 -4.69 5.06
C THR A 69 -0.79 -5.26 3.67
N PHE A 70 0.44 -5.69 3.41
CA PHE A 70 0.84 -6.22 2.11
C PHE A 70 2.06 -7.15 2.19
N PRO A 71 2.22 -8.08 1.24
CA PRO A 71 3.44 -8.86 1.10
C PRO A 71 4.60 -7.98 0.61
N SER A 72 5.66 -7.90 1.39
CA SER A 72 6.87 -7.13 1.07
C SER A 72 7.59 -7.73 -0.12
N GLY A 73 7.57 -7.03 -1.25
CA GLY A 73 8.18 -7.47 -2.50
C GLY A 73 9.67 -7.76 -2.36
N LYS A 74 10.36 -7.03 -1.47
CA LYS A 74 11.78 -7.29 -1.14
C LYS A 74 11.95 -8.61 -0.38
N ARG A 75 11.17 -8.86 0.69
CA ARG A 75 11.29 -10.10 1.48
C ARG A 75 10.86 -11.32 0.67
N VAL A 76 9.83 -11.19 -0.17
CA VAL A 76 9.41 -12.23 -1.12
C VAL A 76 10.54 -12.56 -2.09
N GLN A 77 11.16 -11.56 -2.73
CA GLN A 77 12.30 -11.77 -3.62
C GLN A 77 13.48 -12.41 -2.93
N ASP A 78 13.88 -11.88 -1.77
CA ASP A 78 15.00 -12.43 -1.00
C ASP A 78 14.74 -13.91 -0.66
N THR A 79 13.50 -14.28 -0.33
CA THR A 79 13.11 -15.66 -0.02
C THR A 79 13.23 -16.58 -1.23
N ILE A 80 12.74 -16.15 -2.40
CA ILE A 80 12.81 -16.95 -3.62
C ILE A 80 14.26 -17.04 -4.13
N PHE A 81 15.04 -15.96 -4.09
CA PHE A 81 16.43 -15.96 -4.56
C PHE A 81 17.37 -16.77 -3.66
N LYS A 82 17.09 -16.87 -2.36
CA LYS A 82 17.84 -17.73 -1.43
C LYS A 82 17.39 -19.20 -1.51
N ALA A 83 16.30 -19.52 -2.19
CA ALA A 83 15.84 -20.88 -2.34
C ALA A 83 16.80 -21.68 -3.23
N LYS A 84 16.97 -22.98 -2.93
CA LYS A 84 17.79 -23.89 -3.74
C LYS A 84 17.26 -24.10 -5.16
N SER A 85 15.99 -23.76 -5.41
CA SER A 85 15.25 -24.12 -6.61
C SER A 85 14.53 -22.92 -7.24
N TRP A 86 15.28 -21.97 -7.82
CA TRP A 86 14.67 -20.91 -8.64
C TRP A 86 13.80 -21.51 -9.77
N PRO A 87 12.60 -20.94 -10.09
CA PRO A 87 12.00 -19.69 -9.60
C PRO A 87 11.01 -19.87 -8.43
N GLN A 88 11.16 -20.91 -7.61
CA GLN A 88 10.17 -21.28 -6.60
C GLN A 88 10.77 -21.47 -5.20
N PHE A 89 9.99 -21.11 -4.19
CA PHE A 89 10.22 -21.46 -2.81
C PHE A 89 9.03 -22.29 -2.30
N LYS A 90 9.33 -23.37 -1.56
CA LYS A 90 8.31 -24.24 -0.96
C LYS A 90 8.69 -24.60 0.47
N ALA A 91 7.74 -24.41 1.36
CA ALA A 91 7.71 -24.86 2.74
C ALA A 91 6.28 -25.35 3.06
N PRO A 92 6.05 -26.04 4.19
CA PRO A 92 4.73 -26.58 4.53
C PRO A 92 3.59 -25.56 4.44
N MET A 93 3.79 -24.35 4.97
CA MET A 93 2.78 -23.28 5.03
C MET A 93 3.02 -22.14 4.02
N LEU A 94 3.97 -22.29 3.08
CA LEU A 94 4.32 -21.22 2.17
C LEU A 94 4.81 -21.75 0.83
N LYS A 95 4.13 -21.35 -0.25
CA LYS A 95 4.57 -21.58 -1.62
C LYS A 95 4.64 -20.24 -2.34
N LEU A 96 5.82 -19.95 -2.89
CA LEU A 96 6.05 -18.76 -3.69
C LEU A 96 6.60 -19.20 -5.05
N GLN A 97 6.08 -18.60 -6.10
CA GLN A 97 6.60 -18.79 -7.45
C GLN A 97 6.76 -17.44 -8.12
N ALA A 98 7.97 -17.13 -8.57
CA ALA A 98 8.22 -15.98 -9.41
C ALA A 98 7.76 -16.26 -10.84
N LEU A 99 6.94 -15.36 -11.39
CA LEU A 99 6.50 -15.42 -12.79
C LEU A 99 7.15 -14.33 -13.66
N TRP A 100 7.96 -13.45 -13.06
CA TRP A 100 8.79 -12.51 -13.79
C TRP A 100 10.13 -13.14 -14.24
N LYS A 101 10.83 -12.47 -15.15
CA LYS A 101 12.18 -12.85 -15.61
C LYS A 101 13.18 -11.75 -15.26
N GLY A 102 14.37 -12.15 -14.84
CA GLY A 102 15.45 -11.21 -14.52
C GLY A 102 15.17 -10.39 -13.26
N GLN A 103 15.53 -9.11 -13.29
CA GLN A 103 15.31 -8.20 -12.18
C GLN A 103 13.83 -7.80 -12.10
N ALA A 104 13.27 -7.82 -10.88
CA ALA A 104 11.91 -7.39 -10.67
C ALA A 104 11.76 -5.88 -10.92
N ALA A 105 10.80 -5.52 -11.78
CA ALA A 105 10.34 -4.16 -12.01
C ALA A 105 9.38 -3.69 -10.90
N PRO A 106 9.24 -2.37 -10.67
CA PRO A 106 8.35 -1.80 -9.66
C PRO A 106 6.85 -2.13 -9.83
N PHE A 107 6.42 -2.44 -11.04
CA PHE A 107 5.03 -2.77 -11.40
C PHE A 107 5.00 -4.02 -12.28
N GLY A 108 3.85 -4.72 -12.29
CA GLY A 108 3.60 -5.85 -13.17
C GLY A 108 4.41 -7.12 -12.84
N CYS A 109 5.22 -7.12 -11.78
CA CYS A 109 5.95 -8.31 -11.34
C CYS A 109 5.04 -9.20 -10.50
N VAL A 110 4.66 -10.34 -11.08
CA VAL A 110 3.69 -11.28 -10.50
C VAL A 110 4.38 -12.41 -9.75
N GLY A 111 4.02 -12.59 -8.49
CA GLY A 111 4.20 -13.83 -7.74
C GLY A 111 2.88 -14.63 -7.71
N ALA A 112 2.97 -15.94 -7.56
CA ALA A 112 1.82 -16.77 -7.24
C ALA A 112 1.93 -17.29 -5.80
N ALA A 113 0.86 -17.11 -5.02
CA ALA A 113 0.64 -17.72 -3.72
C ALA A 113 -0.74 -18.38 -3.73
N GLU A 114 -0.78 -19.69 -3.44
CA GLU A 114 -1.98 -20.54 -3.29
C GLU A 114 -3.23 -20.11 -4.08
N GLY A 115 -3.12 -20.07 -5.41
CA GLY A 115 -4.27 -19.87 -6.30
C GLY A 115 -4.59 -18.42 -6.66
N SER A 116 -3.84 -17.44 -6.17
CA SER A 116 -3.95 -16.04 -6.58
C SER A 116 -2.65 -15.51 -7.21
N TYR A 117 -2.80 -14.58 -8.16
CA TYR A 117 -1.69 -13.82 -8.73
C TYR A 117 -1.56 -12.50 -7.95
N GLU A 118 -0.41 -12.29 -7.32
CA GLU A 118 -0.13 -11.12 -6.50
C GLU A 118 1.05 -10.35 -7.09
N TYR A 119 1.06 -9.02 -6.96
CA TYR A 119 2.19 -8.22 -7.44
C TYR A 119 3.14 -7.85 -6.30
N LEU A 120 4.43 -7.74 -6.62
CA LEU A 120 5.44 -7.34 -5.65
C LEU A 120 5.26 -5.86 -5.26
N VAL A 121 5.07 -5.61 -3.97
CA VAL A 121 4.98 -4.25 -3.42
C VAL A 121 6.35 -3.80 -2.94
N PHE A 122 6.86 -2.70 -3.50
CA PHE A 122 8.09 -2.06 -3.06
C PHE A 122 7.80 -0.78 -2.30
N ASN A 123 8.45 -0.61 -1.15
CA ASN A 123 8.23 0.50 -0.23
C ASN A 123 8.38 1.87 -0.92
N SER A 124 9.45 2.07 -1.69
CA SER A 124 9.72 3.33 -2.40
C SER A 124 8.64 3.66 -3.42
N THR A 125 8.12 2.64 -4.12
CA THR A 125 7.05 2.80 -5.10
C THR A 125 5.75 3.19 -4.42
N LEU A 126 5.35 2.46 -3.38
CA LEU A 126 4.13 2.75 -2.63
C LEU A 126 4.15 4.18 -2.06
N ILE A 127 5.23 4.53 -1.35
CA ILE A 127 5.38 5.85 -0.75
C ILE A 127 5.43 6.95 -1.81
N GLY A 128 6.16 6.72 -2.91
CA GLY A 128 6.31 7.70 -3.98
C GLY A 128 4.99 8.02 -4.69
N VAL A 129 4.17 7.00 -4.98
CA VAL A 129 2.85 7.22 -5.60
C VAL A 129 1.86 7.82 -4.59
N ALA A 130 1.88 7.38 -3.33
CA ALA A 130 1.04 7.95 -2.27
C ALA A 130 1.28 9.46 -2.08
N ALA A 131 2.55 9.88 -2.12
CA ALA A 131 2.92 11.29 -1.98
C ALA A 131 2.32 12.20 -3.06
N LYS A 132 2.09 11.70 -4.30
CA LYS A 132 1.43 12.46 -5.38
C LYS A 132 0.02 12.94 -4.98
N HIS A 133 -0.63 12.20 -4.06
CA HIS A 133 -2.01 12.43 -3.62
C HIS A 133 -2.09 13.03 -2.21
N GLY A 134 -0.98 13.57 -1.68
CA GLY A 134 -0.93 14.16 -0.33
C GLY A 134 -1.05 13.13 0.79
N LEU A 135 -0.66 11.87 0.55
CA LEU A 135 -0.63 10.81 1.56
C LEU A 135 0.80 10.67 2.09
N GLU A 136 1.04 11.20 3.30
CA GLU A 136 2.35 11.20 3.94
C GLU A 136 2.51 10.06 4.95
N PRO A 137 3.64 9.33 4.97
CA PRO A 137 3.85 8.25 5.92
C PRO A 137 3.96 8.73 7.37
N ILE A 138 3.34 7.97 8.27
CA ILE A 138 3.55 8.07 9.70
C ILE A 138 4.53 6.96 10.13
N THR A 139 5.61 7.35 10.80
CA THR A 139 6.61 6.41 11.34
C THR A 139 6.39 6.09 12.82
N ASP A 140 5.91 7.06 13.59
CA ASP A 140 5.57 6.92 15.01
C ASP A 140 4.07 6.67 15.19
N TRP A 141 3.70 5.42 15.46
CA TRP A 141 2.30 5.01 15.61
C TRP A 141 1.78 5.20 17.04
N ARG A 142 2.66 5.57 17.99
CA ARG A 142 2.34 5.89 19.39
C ARG A 142 1.58 4.79 20.13
N ASP A 143 1.83 3.54 19.77
CA ASP A 143 1.21 2.39 20.38
C ASP A 143 2.29 1.32 20.63
N PRO A 144 2.81 1.23 21.88
CA PRO A 144 3.85 0.27 22.24
C PRO A 144 3.43 -1.19 22.06
N GLU A 145 2.14 -1.52 22.28
CA GLU A 145 1.66 -2.89 22.11
C GLU A 145 1.62 -3.27 20.63
N LEU A 146 1.24 -2.32 19.78
CA LEU A 146 1.29 -2.48 18.33
C LEU A 146 2.73 -2.56 17.82
N ASP A 147 3.65 -1.73 18.33
CA ASP A 147 5.06 -1.76 17.94
C ASP A 147 5.71 -3.13 18.20
N ASP A 148 5.28 -3.82 19.27
CA ASP A 148 5.70 -5.17 19.63
C ASP A 148 5.35 -6.25 18.58
N CYS A 149 4.42 -5.95 17.68
CA CYS A 149 4.03 -6.82 16.57
C CYS A 149 4.96 -6.71 15.35
N PHE A 150 5.93 -5.79 15.37
CA PHE A 150 6.80 -5.48 14.24
C PHE A 150 8.28 -5.70 14.55
N ASP A 151 9.05 -5.82 13.47
CA ASP A 151 10.51 -5.91 13.53
C ASP A 151 11.10 -4.61 14.09
N GLU A 152 11.87 -4.71 15.18
CA GLU A 152 12.51 -3.55 15.83
C GLU A 152 13.36 -2.73 14.86
N ALA A 153 13.94 -3.38 13.84
CA ALA A 153 14.71 -2.71 12.81
C ALA A 153 13.88 -1.72 11.96
N ASP A 154 12.56 -1.81 12.02
CA ASP A 154 11.62 -0.95 11.29
C ASP A 154 10.95 0.12 12.16
N ALA A 155 11.31 0.23 13.45
CA ALA A 155 10.62 1.13 14.40
C ALA A 155 10.51 2.59 13.93
N GLN A 156 11.50 3.09 13.17
CA GLN A 156 11.54 4.46 12.64
C GLN A 156 11.27 4.52 11.13
N LYS A 157 10.81 3.43 10.52
CA LYS A 157 10.53 3.34 9.09
C LYS A 157 9.04 3.52 8.82
N PRO A 158 8.69 4.03 7.62
CA PRO A 158 7.30 4.22 7.22
C PRO A 158 6.55 2.89 7.00
N ILE A 159 7.30 1.82 6.73
CA ILE A 159 6.78 0.46 6.51
C ILE A 159 7.37 -0.42 7.60
N LYS A 160 6.51 -1.13 8.34
CA LYS A 160 6.89 -2.00 9.44
C LYS A 160 6.59 -3.45 9.09
N HIS A 161 7.59 -4.33 9.08
CA HIS A 161 7.37 -5.75 8.80
C HIS A 161 6.95 -6.50 10.06
N PHE A 162 6.07 -7.49 9.93
CA PHE A 162 5.62 -8.26 11.09
C PHE A 162 6.77 -9.03 11.74
N HIS A 163 6.73 -9.06 13.08
CA HIS A 163 7.55 -9.91 13.93
C HIS A 163 6.66 -11.00 14.57
N PRO A 164 6.37 -12.08 13.84
CA PRO A 164 5.45 -13.11 14.31
C PRO A 164 5.98 -13.85 15.55
N ARG A 165 5.15 -13.96 16.57
CA ARG A 165 5.39 -14.77 17.78
C ARG A 165 4.42 -15.95 17.77
N PHE A 166 4.91 -17.13 17.37
CA PHE A 166 4.13 -18.37 17.38
C PHE A 166 4.58 -19.26 18.56
N PRO A 167 3.68 -20.10 19.11
CA PRO A 167 4.05 -21.12 20.09
C PRO A 167 5.20 -22.02 19.60
N SER A 168 6.06 -22.48 20.51
CA SER A 168 7.28 -23.23 20.17
C SER A 168 7.05 -24.56 19.43
N ASN A 169 5.83 -25.10 19.48
CA ASN A 169 5.42 -26.30 18.77
C ASN A 169 4.84 -26.02 17.37
N SER A 170 4.81 -24.76 16.93
CA SER A 170 4.31 -24.36 15.61
C SER A 170 5.31 -24.67 14.51
N ASP A 171 4.84 -24.94 13.30
CA ASP A 171 5.72 -25.12 12.14
C ASP A 171 6.49 -23.81 11.86
N PRO A 172 7.83 -23.83 11.76
CA PRO A 172 8.62 -22.62 11.51
C PRO A 172 8.25 -21.86 10.23
N SER A 173 7.64 -22.54 9.25
CA SER A 173 7.18 -21.91 8.01
C SER A 173 6.01 -20.93 8.22
N LEU A 174 5.28 -21.01 9.35
CA LEU A 174 4.29 -19.99 9.73
C LEU A 174 4.95 -18.65 10.04
N ALA A 175 6.01 -18.67 10.86
CA ALA A 175 6.80 -17.47 11.16
C ALA A 175 7.42 -16.92 9.87
N GLN A 176 7.92 -17.80 9.01
CA GLN A 176 8.47 -17.40 7.72
C GLN A 176 7.42 -16.71 6.83
N ALA A 177 6.21 -17.28 6.71
CA ALA A 177 5.13 -16.72 5.91
C ALA A 177 4.67 -15.36 6.45
N SER A 178 4.42 -15.26 7.76
CA SER A 178 3.97 -14.01 8.39
C SER A 178 5.02 -12.90 8.29
N ALA A 179 6.31 -13.23 8.43
CA ALA A 179 7.40 -12.28 8.30
C ALA A 179 7.56 -11.69 6.88
N LEU A 180 6.88 -12.23 5.85
CA LEU A 180 6.85 -11.62 4.51
C LEU A 180 5.96 -10.38 4.45
N PHE A 181 5.01 -10.24 5.37
CA PHE A 181 4.07 -9.13 5.35
C PHE A 181 4.62 -7.91 6.07
N ALA A 182 4.12 -6.75 5.64
CA ALA A 182 4.37 -5.47 6.25
C ALA A 182 3.07 -4.68 6.38
N ALA A 183 3.11 -3.68 7.26
CA ALA A 183 2.05 -2.71 7.46
C ALA A 183 2.57 -1.29 7.22
N PHE A 184 1.63 -0.40 6.92
CA PHE A 184 1.88 1.02 6.72
C PHE A 184 0.76 1.86 7.28
N VAL A 185 1.07 3.11 7.59
CA VAL A 185 0.08 4.15 7.91
C VAL A 185 0.49 5.43 7.16
N PHE A 186 -0.43 5.95 6.37
CA PHE A 186 -0.35 7.26 5.74
C PHE A 186 -1.39 8.19 6.37
N ARG A 187 -1.07 9.47 6.43
CA ARG A 187 -1.98 10.54 6.79
C ARG A 187 -2.17 11.47 5.60
N LYS A 188 -3.42 11.82 5.31
CA LYS A 188 -3.71 12.84 4.32
C LYS A 188 -3.30 14.21 4.84
N THR A 189 -2.40 14.88 4.14
CA THR A 189 -2.09 16.29 4.37
C THR A 189 -2.85 17.13 3.34
N GLY A 190 -3.55 18.16 3.82
CA GLY A 190 -4.27 19.07 2.94
C GLY A 190 -3.31 19.68 1.93
N VAL A 191 -3.75 19.84 0.68
CA VAL A 191 -2.96 20.54 -0.34
C VAL A 191 -2.74 21.98 0.13
N GLN A 192 -1.52 22.32 0.56
CA GLN A 192 -1.15 23.73 0.75
C GLN A 192 -0.99 24.38 -0.64
N GLY A 193 -2.09 24.98 -1.14
CA GLY A 193 -2.17 25.80 -2.37
C GLY A 193 -2.45 24.97 -3.63
N SER A 194 -3.53 25.18 -4.38
CA SER A 194 -4.08 26.45 -4.85
C SER A 194 -5.62 26.47 -4.83
N ARG A 195 -6.19 27.28 -3.94
CA ARG A 195 -7.55 27.81 -4.10
C ARG A 195 -7.48 29.00 -5.07
N LYS A 196 -7.19 28.72 -6.34
CA LYS A 196 -7.47 29.60 -7.48
C LYS A 196 -7.84 28.67 -8.63
N GLU A 197 -8.96 28.98 -9.28
CA GLU A 197 -9.55 28.29 -10.42
C GLU A 197 -10.50 27.13 -10.08
N ALA A 198 -11.72 27.49 -9.68
CA ALA A 198 -12.94 26.79 -10.07
C ALA A 198 -14.15 27.73 -9.96
N GLU A 199 -14.05 28.92 -10.56
CA GLU A 199 -15.21 29.66 -11.06
C GLU A 199 -15.01 29.73 -12.58
N GLY A 200 -15.78 28.93 -13.32
CA GLY A 200 -15.82 29.01 -14.78
C GLY A 200 -15.57 27.69 -15.51
N SER A 201 -16.48 26.72 -15.40
CA SER A 201 -16.85 25.88 -16.56
C SER A 201 -18.15 25.12 -16.33
N GLU A 202 -19.21 25.79 -15.90
CA GLU A 202 -20.57 25.31 -16.18
C GLU A 202 -20.92 25.74 -17.61
N ALA A 203 -20.62 24.88 -18.60
CA ALA A 203 -21.34 24.75 -19.87
C ALA A 203 -20.50 24.02 -20.92
N SER A 204 -20.38 22.70 -20.81
CA SER A 204 -20.34 21.82 -22.00
C SER A 204 -20.17 20.36 -21.57
N ASP A 205 -21.24 19.71 -21.12
CA ASP A 205 -21.32 18.27 -21.31
C ASP A 205 -22.77 17.77 -21.40
N ARG A 206 -23.41 18.16 -22.49
CA ARG A 206 -24.61 17.49 -23.02
C ARG A 206 -24.28 16.91 -24.39
N LYS A 207 -23.52 15.82 -24.44
CA LYS A 207 -23.67 14.79 -25.50
C LYS A 207 -22.70 13.63 -25.26
N ARG A 208 -23.24 12.51 -24.75
CA ARG A 208 -23.26 11.20 -25.45
C ARG A 208 -23.81 10.13 -24.49
N LYS A 209 -25.05 9.74 -24.77
CA LYS A 209 -25.66 8.48 -24.34
C LYS A 209 -25.57 7.49 -25.50
N ARG A 210 -25.66 6.20 -25.15
CA ARG A 210 -25.59 4.95 -25.94
C ARG A 210 -24.19 4.38 -26.07
N ASP A 211 -23.98 3.09 -25.95
CA ASP A 211 -24.78 1.91 -25.59
C ASP A 211 -23.69 0.88 -25.23
N GLU A 212 -23.92 -0.03 -24.27
CA GLU A 212 -23.71 -1.47 -24.47
C GLU A 212 -23.91 -2.26 -23.17
N SER A 213 -24.63 -3.35 -23.35
CA SER A 213 -25.15 -4.27 -22.37
C SER A 213 -24.11 -5.29 -21.90
N GLN A 214 -24.30 -5.69 -20.65
CA GLN A 214 -23.63 -6.73 -19.89
C GLN A 214 -23.51 -8.08 -20.61
N THR A 215 -22.39 -8.77 -20.43
CA THR A 215 -22.37 -10.17 -19.98
C THR A 215 -21.23 -10.38 -18.98
N ALA A 216 -21.52 -11.07 -17.89
CA ALA A 216 -20.59 -11.38 -16.80
C ALA A 216 -19.81 -12.67 -17.11
N SER A 217 -18.50 -12.69 -16.82
CA SER A 217 -17.74 -13.94 -16.69
C SER A 217 -16.62 -13.83 -15.66
N THR A 218 -16.51 -14.85 -14.82
CA THR A 218 -15.46 -15.15 -13.84
C THR A 218 -14.03 -14.94 -14.40
N PRO A 219 -13.06 -14.43 -13.61
CA PRO A 219 -11.71 -14.22 -14.12
C PRO A 219 -11.02 -15.56 -14.40
N GLN A 220 -10.78 -15.83 -15.68
CA GLN A 220 -9.86 -16.86 -16.16
C GLN A 220 -8.41 -16.33 -16.17
N PRO A 221 -7.40 -17.22 -16.07
CA PRO A 221 -5.99 -16.82 -16.14
C PRO A 221 -5.74 -16.02 -17.42
N PRO A 222 -4.92 -14.96 -17.39
CA PRO A 222 -4.54 -14.30 -18.63
C PRO A 222 -3.73 -15.30 -19.48
N ALA A 223 -4.30 -15.68 -20.62
CA ALA A 223 -3.58 -16.40 -21.66
C ALA A 223 -2.34 -15.59 -22.02
N SER A 224 -1.16 -16.07 -21.61
CA SER A 224 0.16 -15.49 -21.89
C SER A 224 0.12 -13.96 -22.03
N VAL A 225 0.22 -13.22 -20.92
CA VAL A 225 0.43 -11.76 -20.99
C VAL A 225 1.69 -11.51 -21.82
N LYS A 226 1.51 -11.28 -23.12
CA LYS A 226 2.39 -10.42 -23.88
C LYS A 226 2.14 -9.07 -23.25
N LEU A 227 3.09 -8.61 -22.42
CA LEU A 227 3.15 -7.23 -21.99
C LEU A 227 2.87 -6.38 -23.23
N ASP A 228 1.79 -5.60 -23.18
CA ASP A 228 1.48 -4.70 -24.27
C ASP A 228 2.69 -3.78 -24.47
N SER A 229 3.08 -3.58 -25.71
CA SER A 229 4.21 -2.73 -26.08
C SER A 229 4.07 -1.30 -25.54
N ALA A 230 2.84 -0.87 -25.21
CA ALA A 230 2.55 0.36 -24.50
C ALA A 230 3.01 0.33 -23.03
N ALA A 231 2.68 -0.72 -22.27
CA ALA A 231 3.09 -0.86 -20.87
C ALA A 231 4.62 -1.00 -20.70
N GLN A 232 5.30 -1.59 -21.68
CA GLN A 232 6.76 -1.61 -21.74
C GLN A 232 7.37 -0.25 -22.13
N ARG A 233 6.68 0.54 -22.97
CA ARG A 233 7.12 1.91 -23.32
C ARG A 233 6.96 2.87 -22.13
N ASP A 234 5.86 2.76 -21.39
CA ASP A 234 5.60 3.59 -20.20
C ASP A 234 6.62 3.34 -19.08
N ALA A 235 7.02 2.07 -18.87
CA ALA A 235 8.06 1.70 -17.92
C ALA A 235 9.48 2.20 -18.32
N VAL A 236 9.76 2.31 -19.62
CA VAL A 236 11.05 2.78 -20.15
C VAL A 236 11.13 4.32 -20.16
N ASP A 237 10.01 5.00 -20.41
CA ASP A 237 9.93 6.46 -20.45
C ASP A 237 9.97 7.09 -19.04
N TRP A 238 9.43 6.39 -18.03
CA TRP A 238 9.54 6.81 -16.62
C TRP A 238 10.97 6.78 -16.05
N GLY A 239 11.82 5.90 -16.59
CA GLY A 239 13.26 5.94 -16.29
C GLY A 239 13.89 7.32 -16.59
N LYS A 240 13.22 8.14 -17.40
CA LYS A 240 13.68 9.44 -17.92
C LYS A 240 12.80 10.65 -17.53
N SER A 241 11.64 10.49 -16.87
CA SER A 241 10.67 11.57 -16.59
C SER A 241 10.58 12.02 -15.12
N GLU A 242 9.67 12.98 -14.82
CA GLU A 242 9.36 13.57 -13.49
C GLU A 242 9.20 12.55 -12.37
N GLY A 243 8.81 11.34 -12.73
CA GLY A 243 8.73 10.21 -11.84
C GLY A 243 10.01 9.65 -11.25
N SER A 244 11.07 9.67 -12.06
CA SER A 244 12.44 9.44 -11.61
C SER A 244 12.84 10.51 -10.59
N GLN A 245 12.33 11.73 -10.73
CA GLN A 245 12.61 12.82 -9.80
C GLN A 245 11.81 12.67 -8.50
N ALA A 246 10.52 12.35 -8.54
CA ALA A 246 9.73 12.05 -7.34
C ALA A 246 10.27 10.86 -6.55
N LEU A 247 10.72 9.80 -7.23
CA LEU A 247 11.40 8.65 -6.59
C LEU A 247 12.76 9.05 -5.98
N LYS A 248 13.53 9.91 -6.65
CA LYS A 248 14.79 10.47 -6.11
C LYS A 248 14.54 11.37 -4.91
N GLU A 249 13.48 12.18 -4.94
CA GLU A 249 13.10 13.07 -3.83
C GLU A 249 12.57 12.28 -2.63
N ALA A 250 11.74 11.25 -2.84
CA ALA A 250 11.30 10.34 -1.79
C ALA A 250 12.48 9.56 -1.19
N ALA A 251 13.39 9.04 -2.03
CA ALA A 251 14.62 8.39 -1.55
C ALA A 251 15.53 9.36 -0.77
N LYS A 252 15.58 10.63 -1.18
CA LYS A 252 16.31 11.70 -0.49
C LYS A 252 15.64 12.07 0.83
N ALA A 253 14.32 12.12 0.91
CA ALA A 253 13.57 12.38 2.15
C ALA A 253 13.77 11.25 3.17
N VAL A 254 13.76 10.00 2.71
CA VAL A 254 14.08 8.82 3.54
C VAL A 254 15.55 8.83 4.00
N SER A 255 16.48 9.27 3.16
CA SER A 255 17.91 9.37 3.48
C SER A 255 18.27 10.58 4.37
N ALA A 256 17.53 11.69 4.26
CA ALA A 256 17.79 12.94 4.98
C ALA A 256 17.24 12.97 6.42
N TYR A 257 16.50 11.94 6.85
CA TYR A 257 16.00 11.84 8.21
C TYR A 257 17.15 11.67 9.21
N LYS A 258 17.53 12.77 9.88
CA LYS A 258 18.50 12.76 10.97
C LYS A 258 17.81 12.42 12.28
N ARG A 259 18.24 11.30 12.86
CA ARG A 259 17.94 10.81 14.22
C ARG A 259 17.81 11.97 15.23
N PRO A 260 16.64 12.21 15.83
CA PRO A 260 16.53 13.12 16.96
C PRO A 260 17.37 12.57 18.11
N LYS A 261 18.17 13.44 18.77
CA LYS A 261 18.90 13.04 19.98
C LYS A 261 17.88 12.67 21.06
N PRO A 262 18.06 11.54 21.77
CA PRO A 262 17.19 11.20 22.88
C PRO A 262 17.25 12.32 23.93
N ARG A 263 16.08 12.76 24.40
CA ARG A 263 15.98 13.65 25.56
C ARG A 263 16.49 12.89 26.76
N GLU A 264 17.55 13.39 27.39
CA GLU A 264 18.02 12.89 28.67
C GLU A 264 16.87 12.94 29.68
N ALA A 265 16.58 11.79 30.29
CA ALA A 265 15.62 11.69 31.36
C ALA A 265 16.13 12.51 32.54
N ARG A 266 15.42 13.59 32.89
CA ARG A 266 15.59 14.28 34.17
C ARG A 266 15.18 13.32 35.28
N THR A 267 16.16 12.72 35.94
CA THR A 267 15.99 12.06 37.23
C THR A 267 15.81 13.14 38.30
N GLY A 268 14.55 13.57 38.50
CA GLY A 268 14.15 14.33 39.66
C GLY A 268 13.99 13.37 40.85
N ALA A 269 15.06 13.17 41.61
CA ALA A 269 14.95 12.66 42.97
C ALA A 269 14.54 13.81 43.88
N GLN A 270 13.34 13.75 44.44
CA GLN A 270 12.93 14.65 45.53
C GLN A 270 12.27 13.83 46.67
N GLU A 271 12.99 13.86 47.79
CA GLU A 271 12.55 13.87 49.20
C GLU A 271 11.77 12.67 49.79
N LYS A 272 12.50 11.90 50.62
CA LYS A 272 12.11 11.62 52.00
C LYS A 272 13.32 11.86 52.92
N GLY A 273 13.19 12.78 53.85
CA GLY A 273 14.19 13.16 54.86
C GLY A 273 13.89 14.53 55.42
#